data_AF-A0A354FFY6-F1
#
_entry.id   AF-A0A354FFY6-F1
#
_cell.length_a   1.000
_cell.length_b   1.000
_cell.length_c   1.000
_cell.angle_alpha   90.00
_cell.angle_beta   90.00
_cell.angle_gamma   90.00
#
_symmetry.space_group_name_H-M   'P 1'
#
loop_
_entity.id
_entity.type
_entity.pdbx_description
1 polymer ?
#
loop_
_entity_poly.entity_id
_entity_poly.type
_entity_poly.pdbx_seq_one_letter_code
_entity_poly.pdbx_strand_id
1 'polypeptide(L)' 'MRVGILTGGGDCPGLNAVIRAAAKALFARGVDVLGFRDGYRGII' A
#
# COMPACT_ATOMS: atom_id res chain seq x y z
N MET A 1 12.29 4.03 9.24
CA MET A 1 11.81 2.80 8.55
C MET A 1 10.90 3.24 7.41
N ARG A 2 10.95 2.55 6.25
CA ARG A 2 10.10 2.82 5.09
C ARG A 2 9.38 1.55 4.67
N VAL A 3 8.10 1.65 4.36
CA VAL A 3 7.26 0.51 3.94
C VAL A 3 6.66 0.77 2.56
N GLY A 4 6.85 -0.18 1.66
CA GLY A 4 6.21 -0.21 0.35
C GLY A 4 4.86 -0.92 0.40
N ILE A 5 3.83 -0.38 -0.24
CA ILE A 5 2.53 -1.03 -0.43
C ILE A 5 2.26 -1.15 -1.93
N LEU A 6 1.96 -2.37 -2.38
CA LEU A 6 1.51 -2.70 -3.72
C LEU A 6 0.30 -3.63 -3.62
N THR A 7 -0.51 -3.68 -4.68
CA THR A 7 -1.58 -4.66 -4.81
C THR A 7 -1.31 -5.55 -6.02
N GLY A 8 -1.26 -6.87 -5.80
CA GLY A 8 -1.14 -7.86 -6.86
C GLY A 8 -2.47 -8.60 -7.05
N GLY A 9 -2.78 -8.97 -8.30
CA GLY A 9 -4.03 -9.66 -8.64
C GLY A 9 -5.11 -8.72 -9.17
N GLY A 10 -6.35 -9.21 -9.19
CA GLY A 10 -7.51 -8.47 -9.68
C GLY A 10 -8.18 -7.61 -8.60
N ASP A 11 -9.09 -6.73 -9.03
CA ASP A 11 -9.82 -5.84 -8.15
C ASP A 11 -10.82 -6.59 -7.25
N CYS A 12 -10.88 -6.18 -6.00
CA CYS A 12 -11.79 -6.72 -4.99
C CYS A 12 -12.36 -5.58 -4.14
N PRO A 13 -13.66 -5.62 -3.79
CA PRO A 13 -14.23 -4.67 -2.84
C PRO A 13 -13.49 -4.76 -1.50
N GLY A 14 -12.91 -3.64 -1.06
CA GLY A 14 -12.17 -3.54 0.20
C GLY A 14 -10.67 -3.30 0.06
N LEU A 15 -10.10 -3.44 -1.14
CA LEU A 15 -8.67 -3.22 -1.37
C LEU A 15 -8.22 -1.81 -0.94
N ASN A 16 -8.98 -0.78 -1.34
CA ASN A 16 -8.72 0.60 -0.92
C ASN A 16 -8.86 0.81 0.60
N ALA A 17 -9.79 0.10 1.24
CA ALA A 17 -9.97 0.18 2.67
C ALA A 17 -8.77 -0.41 3.42
N VAL A 18 -8.22 -1.53 2.95
CA VAL A 18 -7.02 -2.17 3.50
C VAL A 18 -5.80 -1.28 3.31
N ILE A 19 -5.57 -0.75 2.11
CA ILE A 19 -4.46 0.19 1.84
C ILE A 19 -4.53 1.39 2.80
N ARG A 20 -5.71 1.99 2.94
CA ARG A 20 -5.93 3.12 3.84
C ARG A 20 -5.68 2.76 5.30
N ALA A 21 -6.18 1.62 5.76
CA ALA A 21 -6.01 1.17 7.15
C ALA A 21 -4.52 0.93 7.47
N ALA A 22 -3.80 0.24 6.58
CA ALA A 22 -2.37 -0.01 6.71
C ALA A 22 -1.56 1.29 6.72
N ALA A 23 -1.79 2.18 5.74
CA ALA A 23 -1.10 3.46 5.66
C ALA A 23 -1.35 4.32 6.90
N LYS A 24 -2.60 4.41 7.37
CA LYS A 24 -2.96 5.17 8.57
C LYS A 24 -2.23 4.64 9.82
N ALA A 25 -2.17 3.33 9.99
CA ALA A 25 -1.47 2.71 11.11
C ALA A 25 0.05 2.96 11.08
N LEU A 26 0.65 2.98 9.89
CA LEU A 26 2.07 3.26 9.69
C LEU A 26 2.40 4.74 9.94
N PHE A 27 1.60 5.66 9.40
CA PHE A 27 1.76 7.10 9.65
C PHE A 27 1.62 7.46 11.14
N ALA A 28 0.68 6.82 11.85
CA ALA A 28 0.54 7.01 13.30
C ALA A 28 1.80 6.58 14.10
N ARG A 29 2.68 5.77 13.50
CA ARG A 29 3.95 5.33 14.07
C ARG A 29 5.16 6.09 13.51
N GLY A 30 4.94 7.16 12.74
CA GLY A 30 6.01 7.92 12.10
C GLY A 30 6.76 7.14 11.00
N VAL A 31 6.12 6.12 10.42
CA VAL A 31 6.70 5.32 9.33
C VAL A 31 6.29 5.91 7.99
N ASP A 32 7.28 6.18 7.14
CA ASP A 32 7.09 6.60 5.75
C ASP A 32 6.49 5.45 4.91
N VAL A 33 5.47 5.77 4.10
CA VAL A 33 4.79 4.82 3.22
C VAL A 33 5.00 5.21 1.76
N LEU A 34 5.43 4.25 0.94
CA LEU A 34 5.54 4.38 -0.52
C LEU A 34 4.50 3.48 -1.19
N GLY A 35 3.63 4.04 -2.02
CA GLY A 35 2.67 3.27 -2.81
C GLY A 35 3.20 2.98 -4.22
N PHE A 36 3.13 1.74 -4.66
CA PHE A 36 3.45 1.32 -6.02
C PHE A 36 2.17 1.17 -6.84
N ARG A 37 2.14 1.82 -8.01
CA ARG A 37 1.06 1.66 -8.99
C ARG A 37 1.34 0.43 -9.88
N ASP A 38 0.33 -0.09 -10.54
CA ASP A 38 0.46 -1.19 -11.52
C ASP A 38 1.08 -2.49 -10.97
N GLY A 39 0.89 -2.76 -9.66
CA GLY A 39 1.37 -3.96 -8.99
C GLY A 39 2.88 -4.14 -9.13
N TYR A 40 3.32 -5.37 -9.44
CA TYR A 40 4.74 -5.66 -9.64
C TYR A 40 5.36 -4.92 -10.82
N ARG A 41 4.56 -4.52 -11.81
CA ARG A 41 5.05 -3.79 -12.99
C ARG A 41 5.50 -2.36 -12.63
N GLY A 42 4.96 -1.75 -11.57
CA GLY A 42 5.43 -0.44 -11.12
C GLY A 42 6.64 -0.49 -10.19
N ILE A 43 7.18 -1.68 -9.91
CA ILE A 43 8.41 -1.86 -9.12
C ILE A 43 9.63 -2.09 -10.02
N ILE A 44 9.43 -2.78 -11.15
CA ILE A 44 10.44 -3.07 -12.16
C ILE A 44 10.57 -1.88 -13.10
#